data_AF-A0A2W6BPN9-F1
#
_entry.id   AF-A0A2W6BPN9-F1
#
_cell.length_a   1.000
_cell.length_b   1.000
_cell.length_c   1.000
_cell.angle_alpha   90.00
_cell.angle_beta   90.00
_cell.angle_gamma   90.00
#
_symmetry.space_group_name_H-M   'P 1'
#
loop_
_entity.id
_entity.type
_entity.pdbx_description
1 polymer ?
#
loop_
_entity_poly.entity_id
_entity_poly.type
_entity_poly.pdbx_seq_one_letter_code
_entity_poly.pdbx_strand_id
1 'polypeptide(L)' 'MSDRPPSSKRAPNSANPTRANIARVYDAALGGRDNYEIDRKTIAEIDRVFPAINMAWANRNFLIRA' A
#
# COMPACT_ATOMS: atom_id res chain seq x y z
N MET A 1 -4.71 5.30 -42.41
CA MET A 1 -4.82 4.07 -41.59
C MET A 1 -3.81 4.17 -40.45
N SER A 2 -4.27 4.32 -39.22
CA SER A 2 -3.42 4.18 -38.03
C SER A 2 -4.29 3.57 -36.95
N ASP A 3 -4.45 2.25 -37.00
CA ASP A 3 -5.11 1.48 -35.95
C ASP A 3 -4.19 1.44 -34.73
N ARG A 4 -4.48 2.29 -33.74
CA ARG A 4 -3.88 2.19 -32.42
C ARG A 4 -4.54 0.98 -31.73
N PRO A 5 -3.79 -0.03 -31.28
CA PRO A 5 -4.38 -1.15 -30.58
C PRO A 5 -5.11 -0.63 -29.33
N PRO A 6 -6.25 -1.24 -28.93
CA PRO A 6 -6.98 -0.80 -27.76
C PRO A 6 -6.06 -0.84 -26.55
N SER A 7 -5.91 0.29 -25.85
CA SER A 7 -5.15 0.29 -24.61
C SER A 7 -5.82 -0.71 -23.68
N SER A 8 -5.14 -1.82 -23.37
CA SER A 8 -5.65 -2.75 -22.35
C SER A 8 -5.94 -1.91 -21.11
N LYS A 9 -7.20 -1.87 -20.66
CA LYS A 9 -7.56 -1.30 -19.36
C LYS A 9 -6.89 -2.15 -18.29
N ARG A 10 -5.58 -2.00 -18.08
CA ARG A 10 -4.94 -2.50 -16.86
C ARG A 10 -5.63 -1.77 -15.74
N ALA A 11 -6.29 -2.52 -14.86
CA ALA A 11 -6.72 -1.97 -13.58
C ALA A 11 -5.55 -1.19 -12.99
N PRO A 12 -5.78 -0.03 -12.35
CA PRO A 12 -4.72 0.71 -11.70
C PRO A 12 -3.86 -0.25 -10.87
N ASN A 13 -2.53 -0.10 -10.86
CA ASN A 13 -1.66 -1.02 -10.09
C ASN A 13 -2.08 -1.12 -8.61
N SER A 14 -2.78 -0.11 -8.09
CA SER A 14 -3.40 -0.07 -6.76
C SER A 14 -4.62 -0.98 -6.58
N ALA A 15 -5.19 -1.54 -7.65
CA ALA A 15 -6.32 -2.47 -7.62
C ALA A 15 -5.88 -3.94 -7.80
N ASN A 16 -4.61 -4.24 -8.06
CA ASN A 16 -4.11 -5.61 -8.10
C ASN A 16 -3.97 -6.17 -6.67
N PRO A 17 -4.75 -7.19 -6.26
CA PRO A 17 -4.70 -7.75 -4.91
C PRO A 17 -3.57 -8.78 -4.71
N THR A 18 -2.89 -9.18 -5.79
CA THR A 18 -1.81 -10.19 -5.75
C THR A 18 -0.42 -9.60 -5.55
N ARG A 19 -0.29 -8.26 -5.62
CA ARG A 19 0.97 -7.54 -5.43
C ARG A 19 0.81 -6.47 -4.37
N ALA A 20 1.72 -6.44 -3.40
CA ALA A 20 1.73 -5.42 -2.38
C ALA A 20 1.83 -4.01 -2.99
N ASN A 21 1.12 -3.06 -2.37
CA ASN A 21 1.17 -1.64 -2.72
C ASN A 21 1.51 -0.82 -1.48
N ILE A 22 2.47 0.09 -1.60
CA ILE A 22 2.97 0.82 -0.44
C ILE A 22 1.90 1.65 0.29
N ALA A 23 0.92 2.21 -0.43
CA ALA A 23 -0.17 2.96 0.19
C ALA A 23 -1.08 2.03 1.04
N ARG A 24 -1.36 0.82 0.55
CA ARG A 24 -2.17 -0.18 1.27
C ARG A 24 -1.40 -0.85 2.40
N VAL A 25 -0.09 -1.03 2.26
CA VAL A 25 0.81 -1.47 3.34
C VAL A 25 0.80 -0.42 4.46
N TYR A 26 0.85 0.86 4.11
CA TYR A 26 0.77 1.95 5.08
C TYR A 26 -0.62 2.04 5.75
N ASP A 27 -1.70 1.85 4.97
CA ASP A 27 -3.06 1.71 5.52
C ASP A 27 -3.15 0.56 6.54
N ALA A 28 -2.63 -0.62 6.19
CA ALA A 28 -2.57 -1.76 7.10
C ALA A 28 -1.75 -1.46 8.37
N ALA A 29 -0.60 -0.78 8.24
CA ALA A 29 0.22 -0.38 9.38
C ALA A 29 -0.52 0.55 10.36
N LEU A 30 -1.44 1.38 9.85
CA LEU A 30 -2.28 2.27 10.63
C LEU A 30 -3.59 1.62 11.12
N GLY A 31 -3.80 0.32 10.86
CA GLY A 31 -5.03 -0.38 11.23
C GLY A 31 -6.23 -0.07 10.35
N GLY A 32 -6.01 0.44 9.13
CA GLY A 32 -7.04 0.67 8.13
C GLY A 32 -7.61 -0.61 7.53
N ARG A 33 -8.60 -0.46 6.63
CA ARG A 33 -9.34 -1.59 6.02
C ARG A 33 -9.18 -1.66 4.50
N ASP A 34 -8.50 -0.70 3.89
CA ASP A 34 -8.33 -0.60 2.45
C ASP A 34 -7.04 -1.31 2.00
N ASN A 35 -6.91 -2.57 2.45
CA ASN A 35 -5.73 -3.40 2.25
C ASN A 35 -6.09 -4.87 2.03
N TYR A 36 -5.27 -5.54 1.23
CA TYR A 36 -5.39 -6.97 1.00
C TYR A 36 -4.45 -7.76 1.94
N GLU A 37 -4.61 -9.07 1.96
CA GLU A 37 -3.78 -9.96 2.78
C GLU A 37 -2.28 -9.82 2.48
N ILE A 38 -1.91 -9.63 1.21
CA ILE A 38 -0.51 -9.45 0.81
C ILE A 38 0.11 -8.18 1.43
N ASP A 39 -0.67 -7.11 1.61
CA ASP A 39 -0.20 -5.87 2.20
C ASP A 39 0.03 -6.04 3.71
N ARG A 40 -0.89 -6.76 4.40
CA ARG A 40 -0.76 -7.11 5.82
C ARG A 40 0.43 -8.03 6.11
N LYS A 41 0.67 -9.01 5.23
CA LYS A 41 1.87 -9.88 5.32
C LYS A 41 3.15 -9.07 5.12
N THR A 42 3.15 -8.17 4.14
CA THR A 42 4.30 -7.30 3.85
C THR A 42 4.67 -6.44 5.05
N ILE A 43 3.71 -5.75 5.68
CA ILE A 43 4.03 -4.95 6.88
C ILE A 43 4.48 -5.83 8.05
N ALA A 44 3.88 -7.01 8.24
CA ALA A 44 4.31 -7.94 9.30
C ALA A 44 5.73 -8.48 9.08
N GLU A 45 6.18 -8.65 7.83
CA GLU A 45 7.56 -9.03 7.51
C GLU A 45 8.55 -7.89 7.75
N ILE A 46 8.21 -6.67 7.33
CA ILE A 46 9.05 -5.49 7.58
C ILE A 46 9.18 -5.25 9.08
N ASP A 47 8.08 -5.40 9.85
CA ASP A 47 8.05 -5.11 11.28
C ASP A 47 8.99 -6.03 12.10
N ARG A 48 9.35 -7.20 11.56
CA ARG A 48 10.33 -8.11 12.18
C ARG A 48 11.74 -7.56 12.22
N VAL A 49 12.11 -6.65 11.30
CA VAL A 49 13.48 -6.13 11.17
C VAL A 49 13.57 -4.62 11.40
N PHE A 50 12.45 -3.91 11.37
CA PHE A 50 12.35 -2.47 11.54
C PHE A 50 11.00 -2.12 12.16
N PRO A 51 10.88 -1.22 13.15
CA PRO A 51 9.62 -0.90 13.83
C PRO A 51 8.66 -0.07 12.95
N ALA A 52 8.23 -0.62 11.83
CA ALA A 52 7.50 0.06 10.76
C ALA A 52 6.14 0.57 11.23
N ILE A 53 5.44 -0.19 12.07
CA ILE A 53 4.11 0.21 12.58
C ILE A 53 4.22 1.47 13.44
N ASN A 54 5.19 1.50 14.36
CA ASN A 54 5.45 2.67 15.20
C ASN A 54 5.85 3.89 14.36
N MET A 55 6.65 3.67 13.32
CA MET A 55 7.07 4.75 12.40
C MET A 55 5.92 5.29 11.57
N ALA A 56 4.97 4.45 11.14
CA ALA A 56 3.77 4.90 10.45
C ALA A 56 2.91 5.82 11.34
N TRP A 57 2.70 5.44 12.60
CA TRP A 57 2.01 6.29 13.57
C TRP A 57 2.78 7.59 13.88
N ALA A 58 4.10 7.51 14.04
CA ALA A 58 4.94 8.70 14.26
C ALA A 58 4.81 9.69 13.10
N ASN A 59 4.89 9.21 11.85
CA ASN A 59 4.69 10.03 10.65
C ASN A 59 3.27 10.61 10.58
N ARG A 60 2.24 9.80 10.86
CA ARG A 60 0.84 10.29 10.89
C ARG A 60 0.65 11.40 11.92
N ASN A 61 1.21 11.23 13.11
CA ASN A 61 1.13 12.22 14.18
C ASN A 61 1.94 13.49 13.87
N PHE A 62 3.05 13.38 13.14
CA PHE A 62 3.79 14.54 12.65
C PHE A 62 2.97 15.35 11.65
N LEU A 63 2.42 14.69 10.61
CA LEU A 63 1.64 15.36 9.56
C LEU A 63 0.36 16.05 10.07
N ILE A 64 -0.30 15.51 11.11
CA ILE A 64 -1.49 16.12 11.71
C ILE A 64 -1.17 17.41 12.49
N ARG A 65 0.07 17.57 12.94
CA ARG A 65 0.51 18.73 13.74
C ARG A 65 1.22 19.80 12.92
N ALA A 66 1.49 19.54 11.64
CA ALA A 66 2.15 20.46 10.72
C ALA A 66 1.19 21.56 10.22
#